data_AF-A0A2C6A8K0-F1
#
_entry.id   AF-A0A2C6A8K0-F1
#
_cell.length_a   1.000
_cell.length_b   1.000
_cell.length_c   1.000
_cell.angle_alpha   90.00
_cell.angle_beta   90.00
_cell.angle_gamma   90.00
#
_symmetry.space_group_name_H-M   'P 1'
#
loop_
_entity.id
_entity.type
_entity.pdbx_description
1 polymer ?
#
loop_
_entity_poly.entity_id
_entity_poly.type
_entity_poly.pdbx_seq_one_letter_code
_entity_poly.pdbx_strand_id
1 'polypeptide(L)'
;MDISGLDTKTILLVAQLLKEDLESFTSTSKGRYRQGDFPDSDLAVKAYGSELETLESFAADRCMCMSIARAVRTDGKAIQQEQRTENRAAQDRRFALSLDSRRGAAASNIAEQAAEIKPQADEADDELLRKLQALYVGCSTEDDELVQAESSSWAASRSKPRTAQPTVACISCGDRHVFYNVARCPCKHEYCRACLASLFEASIRDESLFPPRCCKQPIPVEPNQVFLPPKLVGKFKAKKVEFETPNRTYCHEPACSNFVPVQFIKNDVASCVRLRSKTSGNAATLVRG
;
A
#
# COMPACT_ATOMS: atom_id res chain seq x y z
N MET A 1 19.21 1.08 8.51
CA MET A 1 18.97 -0.26 9.07
C MET A 1 17.81 -0.89 8.30
N ASP A 2 17.94 -2.09 7.75
CA ASP A 2 16.80 -2.77 7.11
C ASP A 2 15.99 -3.53 8.17
N ILE A 3 14.81 -3.01 8.49
CA ILE A 3 13.90 -3.52 9.53
C ILE A 3 12.67 -4.21 8.93
N SER A 4 12.63 -4.40 7.62
CA SER A 4 11.43 -4.79 6.88
C SER A 4 10.88 -6.19 7.19
N GLY A 5 11.59 -6.98 8.00
CA GLY A 5 11.18 -8.33 8.45
C GLY A 5 10.97 -8.49 9.97
N LEU A 6 11.13 -7.44 10.76
CA LEU A 6 10.98 -7.52 12.23
C LEU A 6 9.55 -7.18 12.66
N ASP A 7 9.05 -7.83 13.72
CA ASP A 7 7.79 -7.44 14.32
C ASP A 7 7.93 -6.12 15.08
N THR A 8 6.80 -5.42 15.25
CA THR A 8 6.77 -4.07 15.82
C THR A 8 7.34 -4.02 17.26
N LYS A 9 7.17 -5.08 18.06
CA LYS A 9 7.71 -5.11 19.43
C LYS A 9 9.22 -5.26 19.41
N THR A 10 9.73 -6.09 18.52
CA THR A 10 11.17 -6.25 18.31
C THR A 10 11.81 -4.94 17.84
N ILE A 11 11.16 -4.20 16.93
CA ILE A 11 11.66 -2.89 16.47
C ILE A 11 11.75 -1.90 17.63
N LEU A 12 10.71 -1.80 18.46
CA LEU A 12 10.70 -0.92 19.62
C LEU A 12 11.81 -1.28 20.62
N LEU A 13 11.99 -2.58 20.92
CA LEU A 13 13.03 -3.05 21.82
C LEU A 13 14.43 -2.70 21.28
N VAL A 14 14.66 -2.92 19.98
CA VAL A 14 15.95 -2.57 19.34
C VAL A 14 16.20 -1.06 19.43
N ALA A 15 15.19 -0.23 19.13
CA ALA A 15 15.33 1.22 19.22
C ALA A 15 15.64 1.67 20.66
N GLN A 16 14.99 1.06 21.66
CA GLN A 16 15.24 1.35 23.07
C GLN A 16 16.68 0.98 23.48
N LEU A 17 17.14 -0.22 23.16
CA LEU A 17 18.50 -0.66 23.50
C LEU A 17 19.56 0.25 22.86
N LEU A 18 19.35 0.66 21.60
CA LEU A 18 20.28 1.57 20.91
C LEU A 18 20.29 2.98 21.51
N LYS A 19 19.17 3.44 22.10
CA LYS A 19 19.12 4.70 22.84
C LYS A 19 19.88 4.59 24.17
N GLU A 20 19.70 3.50 24.90
CA GLU A 20 20.45 3.22 26.14
C GLU A 20 21.97 3.17 25.87
N ASP A 21 22.38 2.54 24.76
CA ASP A 21 23.77 2.53 24.31
C ASP A 21 24.29 3.95 24.01
N LEU A 22 23.48 4.77 23.32
CA LEU A 22 23.83 6.15 22.99
C LEU A 22 23.97 7.03 24.25
N GLU A 23 23.08 6.85 25.23
CA GLU A 23 23.15 7.52 26.54
C GLU A 23 24.42 7.11 27.29
N SER A 24 24.75 5.82 27.30
CA SER A 24 25.99 5.32 27.92
C SER A 24 27.23 5.92 27.26
N PHE A 25 27.25 6.02 25.92
CA PHE A 25 28.33 6.62 25.15
C PHE A 25 28.49 8.10 25.49
N THR A 26 27.41 8.88 25.44
CA THR A 26 27.44 10.33 25.73
C THR A 26 27.82 10.65 27.18
N SER A 27 27.48 9.76 28.13
CA SER A 27 27.85 9.93 29.53
C SER A 27 29.36 9.81 29.77
N THR A 28 30.03 8.97 28.97
CA THR A 28 31.48 8.67 29.08
C THR A 28 32.34 9.62 28.24
N SER A 29 31.81 10.15 27.14
CA SER A 29 32.58 10.85 26.09
C SER A 29 32.56 12.39 26.16
N LYS A 30 32.28 13.00 27.32
CA LYS A 30 32.22 14.48 27.47
C LYS A 30 33.60 15.12 27.25
N GLY A 31 33.96 15.39 25.99
CA GLY A 31 35.16 16.11 25.61
C GLY A 31 35.04 17.62 25.86
N ARG A 32 36.14 18.26 26.26
CA ARG A 32 36.23 19.73 26.35
C ARG A 32 36.70 20.27 25.00
N TYR A 33 35.79 20.88 24.25
CA TYR A 33 36.10 21.50 22.96
C TYR A 33 35.98 23.02 23.04
N ARG A 34 36.64 23.72 22.11
CA ARG A 34 36.56 25.19 22.03
C ARG A 34 35.13 25.61 21.66
N GLN A 35 34.69 26.76 22.16
CA GLN A 35 33.34 27.28 21.88
C GLN A 35 33.16 27.48 20.37
N GLY A 36 32.22 26.74 19.76
CA GLY A 36 31.95 26.77 18.33
C GLY A 36 32.54 25.62 17.51
N ASP A 37 33.47 24.83 18.08
CA ASP A 37 33.97 23.59 17.47
C ASP A 37 33.15 22.40 17.99
N PHE A 38 32.17 21.96 17.20
CA PHE A 38 31.47 20.70 17.45
C PHE A 38 32.19 19.58 16.69
N PRO A 39 32.74 18.57 17.37
CA PRO A 39 33.34 17.44 16.68
C PRO A 39 32.28 16.69 15.87
N ASP A 40 32.67 16.15 14.72
CA ASP A 40 31.80 15.35 13.86
C ASP A 40 31.15 14.17 14.62
N SER A 41 31.81 13.66 15.66
CA SER A 41 31.28 12.62 16.54
C SER A 41 30.01 13.07 17.28
N ASP A 42 29.96 14.31 17.77
CA ASP A 42 28.80 14.83 18.50
C ASP A 42 27.64 15.09 17.55
N LEU A 43 27.93 15.52 16.32
CA LEU A 43 26.92 15.65 15.28
C LEU A 43 26.36 14.28 14.87
N ALA A 44 27.21 13.27 14.71
CA ALA A 44 26.80 11.91 14.40
C ALA A 44 25.93 11.30 15.51
N VAL A 45 26.29 11.49 16.78
CA VAL A 45 25.49 11.06 17.93
C VAL A 45 24.10 11.70 17.92
N LYS A 46 24.02 13.02 17.71
CA LYS A 46 22.74 13.73 17.63
C LYS A 46 21.89 13.25 16.45
N ALA A 47 22.51 13.09 15.28
CA ALA A 47 21.82 12.59 14.09
C ALA A 47 21.27 11.18 14.33
N TYR A 48 22.08 10.28 14.89
CA TYR A 48 21.66 8.92 15.20
C TYR A 48 20.55 8.88 16.26
N GLY A 49 20.62 9.72 17.31
CA GLY A 49 19.53 9.88 18.28
C GLY A 49 18.22 10.28 17.62
N SER A 50 18.25 11.25 16.69
CA SER A 50 17.06 11.65 15.93
C SER A 50 16.53 10.53 15.03
N GLU A 51 17.39 9.73 14.41
CA GLU A 51 16.97 8.56 13.63
C GLU A 51 16.25 7.52 14.51
N LEU A 52 16.74 7.26 15.73
CA LEU A 52 16.10 6.35 16.67
C LEU A 52 14.73 6.86 17.15
N GLU A 53 14.57 8.16 17.36
CA GLU A 53 13.26 8.78 17.67
C GLU A 53 12.27 8.61 16.53
N THR A 54 12.71 8.85 15.29
CA THR A 54 11.84 8.64 14.12
C THR A 54 11.44 7.17 13.95
N LEU A 55 12.34 6.25 14.26
CA LEU A 55 12.08 4.82 14.24
C LEU A 55 11.06 4.39 15.30
N GLU A 56 11.17 4.94 16.51
CA GLU A 56 10.21 4.69 17.59
C GLU A 56 8.82 5.22 17.25
N SER A 57 8.73 6.46 16.74
CA SER A 57 7.46 7.04 16.27
C SER A 57 6.83 6.16 15.19
N PHE A 58 7.62 5.71 14.22
CA PHE A 58 7.15 4.82 13.16
C PHE A 58 6.61 3.49 13.71
N ALA A 59 7.29 2.90 14.69
CA ALA A 59 6.85 1.65 15.30
C ALA A 59 5.59 1.83 16.17
N ALA A 60 5.49 2.95 16.90
CA ALA A 60 4.30 3.31 17.67
C ALA A 60 3.09 3.54 16.75
N ASP A 61 3.26 4.27 15.64
CA ASP A 61 2.23 4.47 14.62
C ASP A 61 1.76 3.14 14.03
N ARG A 62 2.71 2.25 13.68
CA ARG A 62 2.39 0.91 13.20
C ARG A 62 1.56 0.11 14.21
N CYS A 63 1.92 0.17 15.49
CA CYS A 63 1.17 -0.50 16.56
C CYS A 63 -0.27 0.03 16.65
N MET A 64 -0.43 1.36 16.63
CA MET A 64 -1.74 2.01 16.63
C MET A 64 -2.57 1.64 15.39
N CYS A 65 -1.99 1.66 14.18
CA CYS A 65 -2.69 1.26 12.97
C CYS A 65 -3.15 -0.21 13.04
N MET A 66 -2.32 -1.10 13.58
CA MET A 66 -2.68 -2.50 13.76
C MET A 66 -3.80 -2.70 14.79
N SER A 67 -3.81 -1.93 15.88
CA SER A 67 -4.88 -2.01 16.88
C SER A 67 -6.22 -1.51 16.32
N ILE A 68 -6.21 -0.39 15.59
CA ILE A 68 -7.38 0.13 14.87
C ILE A 68 -7.90 -0.91 13.88
N ALA A 69 -7.02 -1.49 13.07
CA ALA A 69 -7.41 -2.49 12.09
C ALA A 69 -7.98 -3.77 12.75
N ARG A 70 -7.47 -4.16 13.92
CA ARG A 70 -8.03 -5.27 14.70
C ARG A 70 -9.43 -4.91 15.22
N ALA A 71 -9.64 -3.72 15.78
CA ALA A 71 -10.95 -3.27 16.26
C ALA A 71 -11.99 -3.22 15.13
N VAL A 72 -11.63 -2.67 13.97
CA VAL A 72 -12.50 -2.66 12.78
C VAL A 72 -12.89 -4.08 12.36
N ARG A 73 -11.96 -5.04 12.42
CA ARG A 73 -12.23 -6.44 12.10
C ARG A 73 -13.19 -7.08 13.11
N THR A 74 -12.94 -6.91 14.40
CA THR A 74 -13.75 -7.56 15.45
C THR A 74 -15.14 -6.97 15.52
N ASP A 75 -15.23 -5.64 15.43
CA ASP A 75 -16.46 -4.91 15.73
C ASP A 75 -17.31 -4.70 14.48
N GLY A 76 -16.71 -4.82 13.28
CA GLY A 76 -17.34 -4.49 12.00
C GLY A 76 -18.68 -5.22 11.76
N LYS A 77 -18.78 -6.52 12.12
CA LYS A 77 -20.05 -7.27 11.98
C LYS A 77 -21.14 -6.74 12.92
N ALA A 78 -20.78 -6.46 14.17
CA ALA A 78 -21.71 -5.91 15.16
C ALA A 78 -22.17 -4.50 14.75
N ILE A 79 -21.23 -3.64 14.33
CA ILE A 79 -21.54 -2.30 13.82
C ILE A 79 -22.47 -2.38 12.61
N GLN A 80 -22.20 -3.27 11.65
CA GLN A 80 -23.06 -3.42 10.46
C GLN A 80 -24.47 -3.90 10.83
N GLN A 81 -24.60 -4.79 11.80
CA GLN A 81 -25.89 -5.25 12.29
C GLN A 81 -26.67 -4.11 12.95
N GLU A 82 -26.06 -3.37 13.86
CA GLU A 82 -26.70 -2.23 14.53
C GLU A 82 -27.05 -1.10 13.55
N GLN A 83 -26.22 -0.87 12.54
CA GLN A 83 -26.55 0.12 11.51
C GLN A 83 -27.79 -0.28 10.70
N ARG A 84 -27.98 -1.59 10.44
CA ARG A 84 -29.18 -2.08 9.75
C ARG A 84 -30.44 -1.94 10.61
N THR A 85 -30.34 -2.24 11.92
CA THR A 85 -31.46 -2.09 12.85
C THR A 85 -31.86 -0.63 12.98
N GLU A 86 -30.89 0.28 13.14
CA GLU A 86 -31.13 1.72 13.21
C GLU A 86 -31.75 2.27 11.92
N ASN A 87 -31.23 1.90 10.75
CA ASN A 87 -31.77 2.34 9.46
C ASN A 87 -33.23 1.90 9.27
N ARG A 88 -33.54 0.66 9.66
CA ARG A 88 -34.91 0.16 9.63
C ARG A 88 -35.82 0.95 10.56
N ALA A 89 -35.39 1.17 11.80
CA ALA A 89 -36.15 1.98 12.77
C ALA A 89 -36.36 3.43 12.28
N ALA A 90 -35.34 4.03 11.64
CA ALA A 90 -35.43 5.37 11.07
C ALA A 90 -36.41 5.44 9.88
N GLN A 91 -36.42 4.41 9.02
CA GLN A 91 -37.36 4.30 7.90
C GLN A 91 -38.79 4.10 8.39
N ASP A 92 -39.00 3.22 9.38
CA ASP A 92 -40.30 2.99 10.01
C ASP A 92 -40.84 4.28 10.64
N ARG A 93 -39.98 5.05 11.32
CA ARG A 93 -40.34 6.36 11.88
C ARG A 93 -40.76 7.35 10.79
N ARG A 94 -40.00 7.46 9.69
CA ARG A 94 -40.35 8.33 8.55
C ARG A 94 -41.69 7.94 7.94
N PHE A 95 -41.93 6.64 7.76
CA PHE A 95 -43.18 6.14 7.22
C PHE A 95 -44.36 6.49 8.14
N ALA A 96 -44.23 6.26 9.45
CA ALA A 96 -45.26 6.60 10.44
C ALA A 96 -45.63 8.11 10.41
N LEU A 97 -44.63 8.99 10.36
CA LEU A 97 -44.85 10.44 10.26
C LEU A 97 -45.54 10.85 8.94
N SER A 98 -45.23 10.14 7.84
CA SER A 98 -45.87 10.38 6.55
C SER A 98 -47.35 9.96 6.52
N LEU A 99 -47.71 8.90 7.24
CA LEU A 99 -49.11 8.47 7.39
C LEU A 99 -49.90 9.47 8.24
N ASP A 100 -49.28 10.04 9.27
CA ASP A 100 -49.88 11.08 10.09
C ASP A 100 -50.13 12.36 9.27
N SER A 101 -49.18 12.73 8.41
CA SER A 101 -49.34 13.84 7.46
C SER A 101 -50.40 13.57 6.38
N ARG A 102 -50.58 12.32 5.94
CA ARG A 102 -51.61 11.90 4.96
C ARG A 102 -53.03 11.79 5.56
N ARG A 103 -53.19 11.77 6.89
CA ARG A 103 -54.52 11.91 7.51
C ARG A 103 -55.08 13.34 7.40
N GLY A 104 -54.28 14.32 6.97
CA GLY A 104 -54.70 15.71 6.71
C GLY A 104 -54.81 16.13 5.24
N ALA A 105 -54.26 15.37 4.27
CA ALA A 105 -54.35 15.70 2.85
C ALA A 105 -54.37 14.43 1.98
N ALA A 106 -55.29 14.41 1.01
CA ALA A 106 -55.56 13.29 0.10
C ALA A 106 -54.30 12.70 -0.53
N ALA A 107 -54.27 11.37 -0.57
CA ALA A 107 -53.17 10.55 -1.08
C ALA A 107 -52.70 10.99 -2.47
N SER A 108 -51.43 11.38 -2.57
CA SER A 108 -50.71 11.47 -3.84
C SER A 108 -49.59 10.44 -3.87
N ASN A 109 -49.58 9.65 -4.93
CA ASN A 109 -48.67 8.54 -5.21
C ASN A 109 -47.21 9.00 -5.21
N ILE A 110 -46.44 8.59 -4.21
CA ILE A 110 -44.98 8.46 -4.30
C ILE A 110 -44.64 7.18 -3.54
N ALA A 111 -45.03 6.06 -4.13
CA ALA A 111 -44.63 4.73 -3.73
C ALA A 111 -43.69 4.21 -4.80
N GLU A 112 -42.50 4.80 -4.91
CA GLU A 112 -41.42 4.25 -5.72
C GLU A 112 -40.13 4.97 -5.36
N GLN A 113 -39.05 4.20 -5.24
CA GLN A 113 -37.68 4.62 -4.91
C GLN A 113 -37.32 4.72 -3.42
N ALA A 114 -37.76 3.76 -2.61
CA ALA A 114 -36.86 3.21 -1.60
C ALA A 114 -35.99 2.15 -2.29
N ALA A 115 -35.13 2.59 -3.20
CA ALA A 115 -34.11 1.71 -3.75
C ALA A 115 -33.24 1.28 -2.58
N GLU A 116 -33.31 0.00 -2.21
CA GLU A 116 -32.19 -0.66 -1.56
C GLU A 116 -30.97 -0.39 -2.45
N ILE A 117 -30.18 0.62 -2.08
CA ILE A 117 -28.81 0.74 -2.57
C ILE A 117 -28.12 -0.49 -1.97
N LYS A 118 -28.22 -1.63 -2.66
CA LYS A 118 -27.29 -2.74 -2.45
C LYS A 118 -25.92 -2.10 -2.61
N PRO A 119 -25.06 -2.11 -1.58
CA PRO A 119 -23.67 -1.75 -1.81
C PRO A 119 -23.15 -2.78 -2.80
N GLN A 120 -23.06 -2.40 -4.07
CA GLN A 120 -22.21 -3.05 -5.05
C GLN A 120 -20.77 -2.72 -4.62
N ALA A 121 -20.33 -3.30 -3.50
CA ALA A 121 -18.91 -3.45 -3.26
C ALA A 121 -18.46 -4.51 -4.28
N ASP A 122 -17.63 -4.11 -5.25
CA ASP A 122 -17.08 -5.03 -6.24
C ASP A 122 -16.39 -6.19 -5.50
N GLU A 123 -16.73 -7.44 -5.81
CA GLU A 123 -16.10 -8.63 -5.18
C GLU A 123 -14.55 -8.63 -5.27
N ALA A 124 -13.99 -7.86 -6.22
CA ALA A 124 -12.55 -7.66 -6.36
C ALA A 124 -11.96 -6.80 -5.23
N ASP A 125 -12.69 -5.79 -4.76
CA ASP A 125 -12.27 -4.91 -3.68
C ASP A 125 -12.30 -5.65 -2.34
N ASP A 126 -13.33 -6.47 -2.11
CA ASP A 126 -13.42 -7.32 -0.90
C ASP A 126 -12.26 -8.32 -0.81
N GLU A 127 -11.87 -8.94 -1.93
CA GLU A 127 -10.73 -9.86 -1.95
C GLU A 127 -9.39 -9.13 -1.73
N LEU A 128 -9.19 -7.96 -2.33
CA LEU A 128 -7.99 -7.16 -2.11
C LEU A 128 -7.91 -6.73 -0.63
N LEU A 129 -9.01 -6.26 -0.05
CA LEU A 129 -9.11 -5.90 1.36
C LEU A 129 -8.77 -7.11 2.26
N ARG A 130 -9.26 -8.30 1.93
CA ARG A 130 -8.93 -9.54 2.64
C ARG A 130 -7.45 -9.88 2.57
N LYS A 131 -6.82 -9.74 1.40
CA LYS A 131 -5.36 -9.95 1.23
C LYS A 131 -4.55 -8.90 2.01
N LEU A 132 -4.96 -7.63 1.96
CA LEU A 132 -4.34 -6.53 2.70
C LEU A 132 -4.41 -6.77 4.21
N GLN A 133 -5.57 -7.15 4.72
CA GLN A 133 -5.75 -7.48 6.13
C GLN A 133 -4.78 -8.59 6.56
N ALA A 134 -4.64 -9.65 5.77
CA ALA A 134 -3.73 -10.74 6.08
C ALA A 134 -2.25 -10.32 6.02
N LEU A 135 -1.87 -9.46 5.07
CA LEU A 135 -0.49 -8.94 4.92
C LEU A 135 -0.06 -8.00 6.06
N TYR A 136 -0.95 -7.10 6.49
CA TYR A 136 -0.58 -6.00 7.39
C TYR A 136 -1.02 -6.21 8.84
N VAL A 137 -2.11 -6.95 9.07
CA VAL A 137 -2.68 -7.20 10.41
C VAL A 137 -2.43 -8.64 10.86
N GLY A 138 -2.17 -9.54 9.91
CA GLY A 138 -2.04 -10.97 10.14
C GLY A 138 -3.39 -11.69 10.09
N CYS A 139 -3.35 -12.93 9.63
CA CYS A 139 -4.48 -13.85 9.68
C CYS A 139 -4.60 -14.41 11.10
N SER A 140 -5.17 -13.62 12.01
CA SER A 140 -5.59 -14.15 13.31
C SER A 140 -6.67 -15.20 13.03
N THR A 141 -6.38 -16.46 13.37
CA THR A 141 -7.44 -17.44 13.61
C THR A 141 -8.38 -16.87 14.68
N GLU A 142 -9.65 -17.23 14.63
CA GLU A 142 -10.76 -16.71 15.42
C GLU A 142 -10.60 -16.85 16.96
N ASP A 143 -9.42 -17.21 17.46
CA ASP A 143 -9.07 -17.48 18.86
C ASP A 143 -8.10 -16.45 19.47
N ASP A 144 -7.98 -15.25 18.90
CA ASP A 144 -7.27 -14.12 19.54
C ASP A 144 -8.24 -13.39 20.48
N GLU A 145 -9.02 -14.15 21.26
CA GLU A 145 -9.76 -13.65 22.40
C GLU A 145 -8.78 -12.99 23.36
N LEU A 146 -9.17 -11.78 23.78
CA LEU A 146 -8.65 -11.00 24.90
C LEU A 146 -7.65 -11.77 25.76
N VAL A 147 -6.37 -11.42 25.64
CA VAL A 147 -5.28 -11.97 26.45
C VAL A 147 -5.54 -11.63 27.92
N GLN A 148 -6.31 -12.47 28.61
CA GLN A 148 -6.21 -12.60 30.06
C GLN A 148 -4.83 -13.19 30.34
N ALA A 149 -4.15 -12.64 31.34
CA ALA A 149 -2.85 -13.13 31.78
C ALA A 149 -3.01 -14.55 32.33
N GLU A 150 -2.77 -15.56 31.50
CA GLU A 150 -2.75 -16.96 31.92
C GLU A 150 -1.35 -17.35 32.43
N SER A 151 -1.33 -18.27 33.39
CA SER A 151 -0.12 -18.78 34.05
C SER A 151 0.87 -19.42 33.06
N SER A 152 2.18 -19.33 33.36
CA SER A 152 3.28 -19.75 32.47
C SER A 152 3.24 -21.23 32.03
N SER A 153 2.51 -22.09 32.76
CA SER A 153 2.31 -23.50 32.43
C SER A 153 1.32 -23.74 31.27
N TRP A 154 0.31 -22.89 31.11
CA TRP A 154 -0.69 -23.01 30.03
C TRP A 154 -0.16 -22.53 28.68
N ALA A 155 0.74 -21.56 28.69
CA ALA A 155 1.42 -21.07 27.49
C ALA A 155 2.31 -22.13 26.83
N ALA A 156 3.02 -22.95 27.63
CA ALA A 156 3.90 -24.02 27.13
C ALA A 156 3.15 -25.19 26.47
N SER A 157 1.85 -25.34 26.78
CA SER A 157 1.02 -26.45 26.30
C SER A 157 0.40 -26.20 24.92
N ARG A 158 0.52 -24.98 24.35
CA ARG A 158 -0.03 -24.63 23.04
C ARG A 158 0.85 -25.16 21.89
N SER A 159 0.80 -26.46 21.65
CA SER A 159 1.06 -27.01 20.31
C SER A 159 -0.24 -27.04 19.50
N LYS A 160 -0.97 -25.91 19.43
CA LYS A 160 -2.13 -25.80 18.54
C LYS A 160 -1.59 -25.77 17.10
N PRO A 161 -2.00 -26.69 16.21
CA PRO A 161 -1.56 -26.62 14.82
C PRO A 161 -2.10 -25.31 14.25
N ARG A 162 -1.19 -24.41 13.83
CA ARG A 162 -1.55 -23.27 13.00
C ARG A 162 -2.36 -23.84 11.85
N THR A 163 -3.64 -23.50 11.76
CA THR A 163 -4.47 -23.93 10.63
C THR A 163 -3.70 -23.61 9.35
N ALA A 164 -3.48 -24.64 8.53
CA ALA A 164 -2.71 -24.49 7.30
C ALA A 164 -3.39 -23.42 6.46
N GLN A 165 -2.66 -22.33 6.20
CA GLN A 165 -3.18 -21.19 5.47
C GLN A 165 -3.61 -21.64 4.07
N PRO A 166 -4.73 -21.13 3.53
CA PRO A 166 -5.13 -21.49 2.18
C PRO A 166 -4.05 -21.06 1.19
N THR A 167 -3.63 -21.99 0.34
CA THR A 167 -2.61 -21.78 -0.68
C THR A 167 -3.22 -21.87 -2.08
N VAL A 168 -2.68 -21.10 -3.01
CA VAL A 168 -3.08 -21.08 -4.43
C VAL A 168 -1.84 -21.23 -5.31
N ALA A 169 -2.02 -21.86 -6.47
CA ALA A 169 -0.94 -22.09 -7.43
C ALA A 169 -0.77 -20.89 -8.38
N CYS A 170 0.48 -20.49 -8.61
CA CYS A 170 0.83 -19.50 -9.61
C CYS A 170 0.64 -20.07 -11.03
N ILE A 171 -0.05 -19.35 -11.91
CA ILE A 171 -0.27 -19.79 -13.30
C ILE A 171 1.02 -19.84 -14.13
N SER A 172 2.04 -19.08 -13.74
CA SER A 172 3.29 -18.97 -14.50
C SER A 172 4.34 -20.01 -14.11
N CYS A 173 4.56 -20.24 -12.80
CA CYS A 173 5.58 -21.17 -12.32
C CYS A 173 5.01 -22.48 -11.76
N GLY A 174 3.70 -22.55 -11.47
CA GLY A 174 3.06 -23.73 -10.87
C GLY A 174 3.21 -23.83 -9.34
N ASP A 175 4.11 -23.06 -8.73
CA ASP A 175 4.35 -23.11 -7.29
C ASP A 175 3.15 -22.62 -6.47
N ARG A 176 2.98 -23.21 -5.28
CA ARG A 176 1.92 -22.84 -4.34
C ARG A 176 2.38 -21.76 -3.39
N HIS A 177 1.58 -20.73 -3.24
CA HIS A 177 1.82 -19.61 -2.33
C HIS A 177 0.60 -19.36 -1.45
N VAL A 178 0.79 -18.73 -0.30
CA VAL A 178 -0.33 -18.30 0.56
C VAL A 178 -1.21 -17.30 -0.21
N PHE A 179 -2.53 -17.38 -0.07
CA PHE A 179 -3.50 -16.60 -0.86
C PHE A 179 -3.25 -15.07 -0.87
N TYR A 180 -2.66 -14.51 0.20
CA TYR A 180 -2.36 -13.08 0.27
C TYR A 180 -1.02 -12.69 -0.36
N ASN A 181 -0.25 -13.66 -0.87
CA ASN A 181 1.03 -13.46 -1.57
C ASN A 181 0.93 -13.67 -3.09
N VAL A 182 -0.29 -13.65 -3.62
CA VAL A 182 -0.59 -13.84 -5.03
C VAL A 182 -1.52 -12.73 -5.53
N ALA A 183 -1.23 -12.22 -6.72
CA ALA A 183 -2.03 -11.20 -7.38
C ALA A 183 -3.07 -11.84 -8.30
N ARG A 184 -4.32 -11.40 -8.23
CA ARG A 184 -5.41 -11.90 -9.09
C ARG A 184 -5.58 -10.98 -10.30
N CYS A 185 -5.44 -11.53 -11.50
CA CYS A 185 -5.69 -10.81 -12.75
C CYS A 185 -7.20 -10.62 -13.00
N PRO A 186 -7.61 -9.71 -13.91
CA PRO A 186 -9.01 -9.58 -14.32
C PRO A 186 -9.62 -10.88 -14.85
N CYS A 187 -8.80 -11.72 -15.50
CA CYS A 187 -9.18 -13.05 -15.98
C CYS A 187 -9.19 -14.14 -14.89
N LYS A 188 -9.09 -13.76 -13.60
CA LYS A 188 -9.08 -14.62 -12.40
C LYS A 188 -7.84 -15.51 -12.20
N HIS A 189 -6.89 -15.54 -13.15
CA HIS A 189 -5.61 -16.21 -12.92
C HIS A 189 -4.78 -15.53 -11.83
N GLU A 190 -4.01 -16.32 -11.10
CA GLU A 190 -3.16 -15.86 -10.00
C GLU A 190 -1.68 -15.94 -10.32
N TYR A 191 -0.93 -14.89 -9.99
CA TYR A 191 0.52 -14.81 -10.14
C TYR A 191 1.18 -14.59 -8.80
N CYS A 192 2.26 -15.32 -8.53
CA CYS A 192 3.15 -14.98 -7.43
C CYS A 192 3.87 -13.65 -7.70
N ARG A 193 4.35 -13.00 -6.63
CA ARG A 193 5.01 -11.68 -6.71
C ARG A 193 6.18 -11.65 -7.70
N ALA A 194 6.99 -12.70 -7.73
CA ALA A 194 8.16 -12.79 -8.62
C ALA A 194 7.77 -12.92 -10.11
N CYS A 195 6.81 -13.79 -10.42
CA CYS A 195 6.33 -13.96 -11.80
C CYS A 195 5.59 -12.71 -12.29
N LEU A 196 4.78 -12.08 -11.42
CA LEU A 196 4.12 -10.83 -11.75
C LEU A 196 5.14 -9.71 -12.02
N ALA A 197 6.15 -9.54 -11.16
CA ALA A 197 7.20 -8.55 -11.35
C ALA A 197 7.95 -8.79 -12.68
N SER A 198 8.28 -10.04 -12.99
CA SER A 198 8.94 -10.40 -14.25
C SER A 198 8.10 -10.04 -15.48
N LEU A 199 6.78 -10.22 -15.41
CA LEU A 199 5.85 -9.85 -16.48
C LEU A 199 5.82 -8.33 -16.70
N PHE A 200 5.78 -7.55 -15.61
CA PHE A 200 5.87 -6.09 -15.68
C PHE A 200 7.22 -5.61 -16.23
N GLU A 201 8.33 -6.22 -15.79
CA GLU A 201 9.67 -5.91 -16.31
C GLU A 201 9.82 -6.23 -17.80
N ALA A 202 9.22 -7.33 -18.28
CA ALA A 202 9.19 -7.65 -19.69
C ALA A 202 8.42 -6.58 -20.49
N SER A 203 7.23 -6.18 -20.03
CA SER A 203 6.42 -5.13 -20.68
C SER A 203 7.09 -3.75 -20.72
N ILE A 204 7.98 -3.46 -19.76
CA ILE A 204 8.77 -2.22 -19.72
C ILE A 204 9.88 -2.22 -20.77
N ARG A 205 10.48 -3.39 -21.03
CA ARG A 205 11.61 -3.55 -21.95
C ARG A 205 11.15 -3.65 -23.41
N ASP A 206 10.01 -4.31 -23.65
CA ASP A 206 9.47 -4.55 -24.96
C ASP A 206 8.08 -3.91 -25.09
N GLU A 207 7.99 -2.89 -25.92
CA GLU A 207 6.76 -2.14 -26.17
C GLU A 207 5.64 -3.02 -26.76
N SER A 208 5.97 -4.08 -27.51
CA SER A 208 4.96 -5.01 -28.05
C SER A 208 4.24 -5.79 -26.94
N LEU A 209 4.90 -5.95 -25.79
CA LEU A 209 4.36 -6.59 -24.59
C LEU A 209 3.69 -5.61 -23.64
N PHE A 210 3.65 -4.31 -23.98
CA PHE A 210 3.00 -3.28 -23.19
C PHE A 210 1.52 -3.12 -23.60
N PRO A 211 0.59 -2.91 -22.64
CA PRO A 211 0.71 -3.20 -21.22
C PRO A 211 0.81 -4.73 -20.97
N PRO A 212 1.30 -5.17 -19.79
CA PRO A 212 1.36 -6.58 -19.45
C PRO A 212 -0.05 -7.19 -19.49
N ARG A 213 -0.18 -8.37 -20.09
CA ARG A 213 -1.47 -9.03 -20.33
C ARG A 213 -1.49 -10.44 -19.75
N CYS A 214 -2.66 -10.87 -19.28
CA CYS A 214 -2.97 -12.27 -19.02
C CYS A 214 -4.26 -12.63 -19.76
N CYS A 215 -4.25 -13.70 -20.56
CA CYS A 215 -5.40 -14.09 -21.40
C CYS A 215 -5.90 -12.94 -22.29
N LYS A 216 -4.97 -12.17 -22.87
CA LYS A 216 -5.24 -10.97 -23.69
C LYS A 216 -5.89 -9.80 -22.94
N GLN A 217 -6.14 -9.92 -21.64
CA GLN A 217 -6.65 -8.82 -20.82
C GLN A 217 -5.48 -8.07 -20.16
N PRO A 218 -5.46 -6.72 -20.20
CA PRO A 218 -4.42 -5.94 -19.54
C PRO A 218 -4.48 -6.14 -18.02
N ILE A 219 -3.31 -6.25 -17.40
CA ILE A 219 -3.18 -6.35 -15.95
C ILE A 219 -3.00 -4.93 -15.40
N PRO A 220 -3.97 -4.36 -14.67
CA PRO A 220 -3.86 -3.01 -14.13
C PRO A 220 -2.81 -2.94 -13.03
N VAL A 221 -2.05 -1.84 -12.94
CA VAL A 221 -0.96 -1.69 -11.97
C VAL A 221 -1.47 -1.31 -10.58
N GLU A 222 -2.55 -0.54 -10.52
CA GLU A 222 -3.10 0.06 -9.29
C GLU A 222 -3.54 -0.99 -8.26
N PRO A 223 -4.46 -1.93 -8.56
CA PRO A 223 -4.85 -2.97 -7.60
C PRO A 223 -3.72 -3.97 -7.32
N ASN A 224 -2.71 -4.03 -8.21
CA ASN A 224 -1.59 -4.95 -8.09
C ASN A 224 -0.33 -4.33 -7.47
N GLN A 225 -0.36 -3.03 -7.14
CA GLN A 225 0.80 -2.29 -6.65
C GLN A 225 1.37 -2.91 -5.37
N VAL A 226 0.50 -3.43 -4.51
CA VAL A 226 0.86 -4.09 -3.24
C VAL A 226 1.65 -5.39 -3.48
N PHE A 227 1.57 -5.98 -4.67
CA PHE A 227 2.27 -7.21 -5.05
C PHE A 227 3.58 -6.95 -5.82
N LEU A 228 3.86 -5.70 -6.18
CA LEU A 228 4.99 -5.31 -7.00
C LEU A 228 6.03 -4.52 -6.19
N PRO A 229 7.34 -4.61 -6.53
CA PRO A 229 8.35 -3.74 -5.95
C PRO A 229 8.06 -2.26 -6.26
N PRO A 230 8.15 -1.34 -5.27
CA PRO A 230 7.84 0.09 -5.49
C PRO A 230 8.66 0.74 -6.60
N LYS A 231 9.95 0.38 -6.71
CA LYS A 231 10.84 0.85 -7.79
C LYS A 231 10.34 0.40 -9.18
N LEU A 232 9.80 -0.82 -9.28
CA LEU A 232 9.25 -1.35 -10.53
C LEU A 232 7.96 -0.61 -10.91
N VAL A 233 7.08 -0.36 -9.95
CA VAL A 233 5.85 0.42 -10.15
C VAL A 233 6.17 1.83 -10.66
N GLY A 234 7.18 2.49 -10.08
CA GLY A 234 7.64 3.80 -10.55
C GLY A 234 8.13 3.78 -12.00
N LYS A 235 8.97 2.79 -12.36
CA LYS A 235 9.44 2.59 -13.74
C LYS A 235 8.27 2.32 -14.70
N PHE A 236 7.33 1.48 -14.31
CA PHE A 236 6.16 1.15 -15.11
C PHE A 236 5.30 2.39 -15.39
N LYS A 237 5.00 3.19 -14.36
CA LYS A 237 4.22 4.43 -14.51
C LYS A 237 4.92 5.44 -15.44
N ALA A 238 6.25 5.58 -15.32
CA ALA A 238 7.02 6.43 -16.22
C ALA A 238 6.96 5.94 -17.68
N LYS A 239 7.13 4.62 -17.90
CA LYS A 239 7.05 4.00 -19.22
C LYS A 239 5.65 4.04 -19.82
N LYS A 240 4.61 3.93 -18.99
CA LYS A 240 3.22 4.12 -19.41
C LYS A 240 3.02 5.49 -20.05
N VAL A 241 3.47 6.55 -19.38
CA VAL A 241 3.39 7.91 -19.93
C VAL A 241 4.19 8.04 -21.23
N GLU A 242 5.41 7.49 -21.27
CA GLU A 242 6.23 7.47 -22.49
C GLU A 242 5.48 6.77 -23.64
N PHE A 243 4.97 5.56 -23.42
CA PHE A 243 4.33 4.75 -24.45
C PHE A 243 2.97 5.29 -24.90
N GLU A 244 2.20 5.91 -24.00
CA GLU A 244 0.93 6.56 -24.34
C GLU A 244 1.13 7.95 -25.01
N THR A 245 2.33 8.53 -24.94
CA THR A 245 2.62 9.81 -25.58
C THR A 245 2.82 9.63 -27.10
N PRO A 246 2.00 10.27 -27.95
CA PRO A 246 2.25 10.30 -29.40
C PRO A 246 3.44 11.22 -29.72
N ASN A 247 4.20 10.90 -30.78
CA ASN A 247 5.38 11.69 -31.21
C ASN A 247 6.39 11.92 -30.07
N ARG A 248 6.82 10.83 -29.44
CA ARG A 248 7.72 10.85 -28.27
C ARG A 248 9.00 11.61 -28.60
N THR A 249 9.39 12.48 -27.67
CA THR A 249 10.65 13.23 -27.78
C THR A 249 11.64 12.66 -26.78
N TYR A 250 12.86 12.41 -27.25
CA TYR A 250 13.96 11.91 -26.44
C TYR A 250 15.08 12.94 -26.36
N CYS A 251 15.84 12.91 -25.27
CA CYS A 251 17.03 13.74 -25.14
C CYS A 251 18.04 13.36 -26.24
N HIS A 252 18.54 14.38 -26.95
CA HIS A 252 19.48 14.21 -28.07
C HIS A 252 20.83 13.60 -27.64
N GLU A 253 21.26 13.84 -26.40
CA GLU A 253 22.50 13.29 -25.87
C GLU A 253 22.42 11.74 -25.80
N PRO A 254 23.22 10.99 -26.57
CA PRO A 254 23.11 9.53 -26.65
C PRO A 254 23.30 8.83 -25.30
N ALA A 255 24.18 9.36 -24.45
CA ALA A 255 24.41 8.85 -23.11
C ALA A 255 23.20 9.03 -22.17
N CYS A 256 22.28 9.94 -22.51
CA CYS A 256 21.05 10.16 -21.76
C CYS A 256 19.87 9.44 -22.38
N SER A 257 19.54 9.75 -23.65
CA SER A 257 18.42 9.19 -24.43
C SER A 257 17.08 9.05 -23.66
N ASN A 258 16.88 9.88 -22.63
CA ASN A 258 15.71 9.79 -21.77
C ASN A 258 14.51 10.43 -22.47
N PHE A 259 13.34 9.82 -22.26
CA PHE A 259 12.07 10.41 -22.66
C PHE A 259 11.86 11.78 -21.99
N VAL A 260 11.43 12.76 -22.79
CA VAL A 260 11.11 14.12 -22.35
C VAL A 260 9.58 14.31 -22.39
N PRO A 261 8.92 14.40 -21.22
CA PRO A 261 7.48 14.63 -21.15
C PRO A 261 7.07 15.93 -21.83
N VAL A 262 5.88 15.95 -22.45
CA VAL A 262 5.34 17.08 -23.23
C VAL A 262 5.32 18.42 -22.47
N GLN A 263 5.12 18.38 -21.15
CA GLN A 263 5.15 19.55 -20.27
C GLN A 263 6.51 20.28 -20.22
N PHE A 264 7.59 19.61 -20.64
CA PHE A 264 8.94 20.17 -20.74
C PHE A 264 9.32 20.60 -22.16
N ILE A 265 8.35 20.66 -23.07
CA ILE A 265 8.51 21.12 -24.46
C ILE A 265 7.77 22.44 -24.61
N LYS A 266 8.50 23.52 -24.96
CA LYS A 266 7.92 24.85 -25.21
C LYS A 266 8.55 25.44 -26.45
N ASN A 267 7.74 25.95 -27.38
CA ASN A 267 8.19 26.58 -28.63
C ASN A 267 9.24 25.73 -29.38
N ASP A 268 8.97 24.43 -29.53
CA ASP A 268 9.88 23.44 -30.14
C ASP A 268 11.25 23.28 -29.46
N VAL A 269 11.37 23.71 -28.20
CA VAL A 269 12.53 23.51 -27.35
C VAL A 269 12.17 22.52 -26.25
N ALA A 270 12.77 21.32 -26.31
CA ALA A 270 12.67 20.32 -25.26
C ALA A 270 13.74 20.56 -24.19
N SER A 271 13.36 20.47 -22.91
CA SER A 271 14.29 20.61 -21.78
C SER A 271 14.44 19.28 -21.04
N CYS A 272 15.64 18.69 -21.07
CA CYS A 272 15.91 17.44 -20.38
C CYS A 272 16.13 17.68 -18.88
N VAL A 273 15.29 17.08 -18.03
CA VAL A 273 15.36 17.24 -16.56
C VAL A 273 16.65 16.64 -15.98
N ARG A 274 17.19 15.59 -16.62
CA ARG A 274 18.39 14.88 -16.11
C ARG A 274 19.69 15.64 -16.36
N LEU A 275 19.84 16.22 -17.55
CA LEU A 275 21.06 16.95 -17.93
C LEU A 275 20.93 18.47 -17.76
N ARG A 276 19.72 18.99 -17.52
CA ARG A 276 19.38 20.44 -17.50
C ARG A 276 19.77 21.19 -18.78
N SER A 277 20.06 20.46 -19.87
CA SER A 277 20.40 21.02 -21.17
C SER A 277 19.13 21.43 -21.92
N LYS A 278 19.16 22.61 -22.56
CA LYS A 278 18.11 23.08 -23.49
C LYS A 278 18.46 22.56 -24.89
N THR A 279 17.58 21.77 -25.50
CA THR A 279 17.71 21.40 -26.92
C THR A 279 16.71 22.23 -27.70
N SER A 280 17.20 23.24 -28.43
CA SER A 280 16.40 24.04 -29.36
C SER A 280 16.18 23.27 -30.66
N GLY A 281 14.93 23.16 -31.10
CA GLY A 281 14.47 22.35 -32.24
C GLY A 281 14.95 22.75 -33.63
N ASN A 282 16.14 23.34 -33.79
CA ASN A 282 16.73 23.62 -35.10
C ASN A 282 18.25 23.39 -35.09
N ALA A 283 18.62 22.11 -35.20
CA ALA A 283 19.78 21.57 -35.93
C ALA A 283 20.12 20.19 -35.33
N ALA A 284 19.94 19.14 -36.15
CA ALA A 284 20.24 17.74 -35.90
C ALA A 284 19.33 16.98 -34.91
N THR A 285 18.54 16.06 -35.51
CA THR A 285 18.05 14.82 -34.90
C THR A 285 17.02 14.94 -33.78
N LEU A 286 15.80 15.32 -34.18
CA LEU A 286 14.62 14.60 -33.70
C LEU A 286 14.77 13.14 -34.16
N VAL A 287 15.25 12.24 -33.29
CA VAL A 287 15.02 10.81 -33.52
C VAL A 287 13.53 10.59 -33.24
N ARG A 288 12.72 10.80 -34.27
CA ARG A 288 11.34 10.32 -34.33
C ARG A 288 11.43 8.79 -34.44
N GLY A 289 11.20 8.11 -33.33
CA GLY A 289 10.94 6.67 -33.30
C GLY A 289 9.50 6.39 -33.71
#